data_AF-A0A345GU53-F1
#
_entry.id   AF-A0A345GU53-F1
#
_cell.length_a   1.000
_cell.length_b   1.000
_cell.length_c   1.000
_cell.angle_alpha   90.00
_cell.angle_beta   90.00
_cell.angle_gamma   90.00
#
_symmetry.space_group_name_H-M   'P 1'
#
loop_
_entity.id
_entity.type
_entity.pdbx_description
1 polymer ?
#
loop_
_entity_poly.entity_id
_entity_poly.type
_entity_poly.pdbx_seq_one_letter_code
_entity_poly.pdbx_strand_id
1 'polypeptide(L)'
;MIFNYIIIVLEYMEITIGILGFIIAIIAIIDFKYGFFSKPAEKEKLEEEEEIDPLEAQFKATQKLSEEVQLDIENYILKANAAHKLLFKDMTFSNYLTHMRETHHENLSDSLYERLSNLELTKSNTVFIIKSLEYQFSALLQIKNKMQLLNLLYSRKIALTKNQNLALH
;
A
#
# COMPACT_ATOMS: atom_id res chain seq x y z
N MET A 1 21.82 -14.32 7.52
CA MET A 1 22.06 -12.91 7.91
C MET A 1 20.91 -11.99 7.48
N ILE A 2 20.40 -12.10 6.25
CA ILE A 2 19.22 -11.33 5.75
C ILE A 2 17.94 -11.63 6.56
N PHE A 3 17.69 -12.89 6.92
CA PHE A 3 16.51 -13.28 7.71
C PHE A 3 16.44 -12.64 9.10
N ASN A 4 17.57 -12.42 9.78
CA ASN A 4 17.56 -11.80 11.11
C ASN A 4 17.36 -10.27 11.04
N TYR A 5 17.72 -9.64 9.92
CA TYR A 5 17.43 -8.22 9.69
C TYR A 5 15.93 -8.01 9.42
N ILE A 6 15.29 -8.96 8.74
CA ILE A 6 13.85 -8.95 8.44
C ILE A 6 13.01 -9.10 9.73
N ILE A 7 13.41 -9.94 10.69
CA ILE A 7 12.68 -10.09 11.97
C ILE A 7 12.83 -8.86 12.88
N ILE A 8 14.01 -8.24 12.93
CA ILE A 8 14.22 -7.02 13.74
C ILE A 8 13.39 -5.83 13.22
N VAL A 9 13.10 -5.79 11.91
CA VAL A 9 12.18 -4.79 11.32
C VAL A 9 10.70 -5.08 11.69
N LEU A 10 10.35 -6.31 12.06
CA LEU A 10 8.98 -6.71 12.41
C LEU A 10 8.60 -6.45 13.89
N GLU A 11 9.57 -6.24 14.79
CA GLU A 11 9.30 -6.02 16.23
C GLU A 11 9.06 -4.56 16.63
N TYR A 12 9.23 -3.58 15.72
CA TYR A 12 8.93 -2.18 16.01
C TYR A 12 7.53 -1.79 15.51
N MET A 13 6.62 -1.66 16.47
CA MET A 13 5.35 -0.95 16.32
C MET A 13 5.58 0.49 15.85
N GLU A 14 5.69 0.72 14.54
CA GLU A 14 5.51 2.00 13.81
C GLU A 14 5.55 1.75 12.28
N ILE A 15 4.83 0.71 11.84
CA ILE A 15 4.95 0.15 10.49
C ILE A 15 3.95 0.78 9.52
N THR A 16 4.22 1.99 9.01
CA THR A 16 3.46 2.51 7.87
C THR A 16 4.31 3.00 6.71
N ILE A 17 5.61 3.20 6.89
CA ILE A 17 6.46 3.86 5.87
C ILE A 17 7.48 2.89 5.26
N GLY A 18 8.00 1.92 6.03
CA GLY A 18 9.12 1.09 5.61
C GLY A 18 8.79 -0.05 4.63
N ILE A 19 7.52 -0.31 4.32
CA ILE A 19 7.14 -1.52 3.57
C ILE A 19 7.19 -1.31 2.06
N LEU A 20 6.85 -0.12 1.57
CA LEU A 20 6.46 0.00 0.16
C LEU A 20 7.64 0.08 -0.82
N GLY A 21 8.84 0.52 -0.41
CA GLY A 21 9.99 0.68 -1.32
C GLY A 21 10.64 -0.62 -1.82
N PHE A 22 10.10 -1.79 -1.48
CA PHE A 22 10.78 -3.07 -1.72
C PHE A 22 10.64 -3.56 -3.17
N ILE A 23 9.55 -3.20 -3.87
CA ILE A 23 9.31 -3.64 -5.27
C ILE A 23 10.28 -2.95 -6.23
N ILE A 24 10.52 -1.64 -6.06
CA ILE A 24 11.49 -0.89 -6.86
C ILE A 24 12.90 -1.47 -6.69
N ALA A 25 13.28 -1.84 -5.47
CA ALA A 25 14.58 -2.46 -5.21
C ALA A 25 14.74 -3.79 -5.95
N ILE A 26 13.68 -4.60 -6.06
CA ILE A 26 13.71 -5.84 -6.84
C ILE A 26 13.89 -5.55 -8.32
N ILE A 27 13.11 -4.61 -8.87
CA ILE A 27 13.24 -4.21 -10.28
C ILE A 27 14.66 -3.73 -10.56
N ALA A 28 15.23 -2.90 -9.70
CA ALA A 28 16.61 -2.42 -9.84
C ALA A 28 17.64 -3.57 -9.81
N ILE A 29 17.46 -4.59 -8.96
CA ILE A 29 18.33 -5.77 -8.90
C ILE A 29 18.18 -6.63 -10.17
N ILE A 30 16.96 -6.76 -10.68
CA ILE A 30 16.67 -7.51 -11.91
C ILE A 30 17.28 -6.78 -13.12
N ASP A 31 17.00 -5.49 -13.27
CA ASP A 31 17.57 -4.63 -14.33
C ASP A 31 19.11 -4.64 -14.29
N PHE A 32 19.71 -4.62 -13.10
CA PHE A 32 21.16 -4.72 -12.93
C PHE A 32 21.71 -6.08 -13.39
N LYS A 33 21.01 -7.18 -13.09
CA LYS A 33 21.42 -8.53 -13.55
C LYS A 33 21.30 -8.68 -15.06
N TYR A 34 20.19 -8.25 -15.67
CA TYR A 34 20.01 -8.33 -17.13
C TYR A 34 20.95 -7.37 -17.87
N GLY A 35 21.21 -6.18 -17.32
CA GLY A 35 22.15 -5.20 -17.88
C GLY A 35 23.62 -5.63 -17.85
N PHE A 36 24.02 -6.50 -16.91
CA PHE A 36 25.39 -7.02 -16.83
C PHE A 36 25.59 -8.40 -17.47
N PHE A 37 24.55 -9.23 -17.61
CA PHE A 37 24.72 -10.66 -17.97
C PHE A 37 23.96 -11.17 -19.21
N SER A 38 23.14 -10.40 -19.92
CA SER A 38 22.27 -11.02 -20.94
C SER A 38 22.67 -10.73 -22.39
N LYS A 39 23.15 -11.78 -23.08
CA LYS A 39 22.85 -12.04 -24.49
C LYS A 39 21.33 -12.25 -24.65
N PRO A 40 20.73 -11.95 -25.82
CA PRO A 40 19.29 -12.07 -26.00
C PRO A 40 18.90 -13.56 -25.98
N ALA A 41 18.03 -13.96 -25.06
CA ALA A 41 17.35 -15.25 -25.13
C ALA A 41 16.09 -15.10 -26.00
N GLU A 42 15.89 -16.05 -26.91
CA GLU A 42 14.69 -16.13 -27.75
C GLU A 42 13.46 -16.48 -26.89
N LYS A 43 12.36 -15.81 -27.21
CA LYS A 43 11.08 -15.90 -26.48
C LYS A 43 10.36 -17.20 -26.84
N GLU A 44 10.30 -18.15 -25.90
CA GLU A 44 9.20 -19.12 -25.86
C GLU A 44 8.01 -18.46 -25.19
N LYS A 45 7.05 -17.99 -25.99
CA LYS A 45 5.71 -17.69 -25.47
C LYS A 45 5.02 -19.03 -25.23
N LEU A 46 4.90 -19.41 -23.96
CA LEU A 46 3.93 -20.43 -23.57
C LEU A 46 2.53 -19.84 -23.79
N GLU A 47 1.71 -20.57 -24.55
CA GLU A 47 0.28 -20.29 -24.69
C GLU A 47 -0.37 -20.47 -23.32
N GLU A 48 -0.87 -19.40 -22.72
CA GLU A 48 -1.57 -19.46 -21.43
C GLU A 48 -3.09 -19.36 -21.67
N GLU A 49 -3.80 -20.37 -21.16
CA GLU A 49 -5.26 -20.37 -20.97
C GLU A 49 -5.67 -19.22 -20.04
N GLU A 50 -6.94 -18.78 -20.12
CA GLU A 50 -7.54 -17.66 -19.37
C GLU A 50 -7.56 -17.88 -17.82
N GLU A 51 -6.42 -18.06 -17.17
CA GLU A 51 -6.28 -17.91 -15.72
C GLU A 51 -5.81 -16.48 -15.40
N ILE A 52 -6.48 -15.83 -14.45
CA ILE A 52 -6.06 -14.51 -13.95
C ILE A 52 -4.68 -14.68 -13.30
N ASP A 53 -3.66 -13.97 -13.79
CA ASP A 53 -2.32 -13.97 -13.20
C ASP A 53 -2.40 -13.57 -11.71
N PRO A 54 -1.98 -14.45 -10.78
CA PRO A 54 -1.99 -14.15 -9.34
C PRO A 54 -1.21 -12.88 -8.97
N LEU A 55 -0.16 -12.55 -9.71
CA LEU A 55 0.59 -11.30 -9.50
C LEU A 55 -0.25 -10.09 -9.89
N GLU A 56 -0.92 -10.13 -11.05
CA GLU A 56 -1.84 -9.07 -11.49
C GLU A 56 -2.94 -8.83 -10.46
N ALA A 57 -3.62 -9.91 -10.06
CA ALA A 57 -4.73 -9.85 -9.14
C ALA A 57 -4.31 -9.20 -7.82
N GLN A 58 -3.19 -9.64 -7.24
CA GLN A 58 -2.70 -9.11 -5.98
C GLN A 58 -2.21 -7.66 -6.10
N PHE A 59 -1.56 -7.30 -7.22
CA PHE A 59 -1.12 -5.92 -7.48
C PHE A 59 -2.32 -4.99 -7.55
N LYS A 60 -3.30 -5.31 -8.40
CA LYS A 60 -4.50 -4.47 -8.60
C LYS A 60 -5.36 -4.37 -7.34
N ALA A 61 -5.49 -5.44 -6.57
CA ALA A 61 -6.18 -5.41 -5.28
C ALA A 61 -5.49 -4.45 -4.29
N THR A 62 -4.16 -4.47 -4.24
CA THR A 62 -3.35 -3.62 -3.36
C THR A 62 -3.39 -2.16 -3.80
N GLN A 63 -3.25 -1.91 -5.10
CA GLN A 63 -3.39 -0.58 -5.73
C GLN A 63 -4.73 0.06 -5.36
N LYS A 64 -5.83 -0.65 -5.64
CA LYS A 64 -7.18 -0.16 -5.34
C LYS A 64 -7.38 0.13 -3.86
N LEU A 65 -6.95 -0.78 -2.97
CA LEU A 65 -7.09 -0.57 -1.53
C LEU A 65 -6.31 0.68 -1.07
N SER A 66 -5.15 0.93 -1.65
CA SER A 66 -4.36 2.13 -1.38
C SER A 66 -5.12 3.41 -1.79
N GLU A 67 -5.75 3.44 -2.95
CA GLU A 67 -6.57 4.57 -3.38
C GLU A 67 -7.77 4.80 -2.44
N GLU A 68 -8.48 3.73 -2.08
CA GLU A 68 -9.63 3.80 -1.16
C GLU A 68 -9.23 4.38 0.20
N VAL A 69 -8.11 3.95 0.77
CA VAL A 69 -7.64 4.45 2.06
C VAL A 69 -7.22 5.93 1.97
N GLN A 70 -6.58 6.35 0.87
CA GLN A 70 -6.25 7.77 0.65
C GLN A 70 -7.53 8.63 0.64
N LEU A 71 -8.59 8.16 -0.05
CA LEU A 71 -9.88 8.83 -0.08
C LEU A 71 -10.55 8.87 1.30
N ASP A 72 -10.49 7.78 2.07
CA ASP A 72 -11.03 7.74 3.43
C ASP A 72 -10.35 8.77 4.36
N ILE A 73 -9.03 8.90 4.25
CA ILE A 73 -8.23 9.88 4.99
C ILE A 73 -8.59 11.30 4.58
N GLU A 74 -8.61 11.59 3.28
CA GLU A 74 -8.98 12.89 2.73
C GLU A 74 -10.38 13.32 3.17
N ASN A 75 -11.35 12.41 3.06
CA ASN A 75 -12.72 12.64 3.51
C ASN A 75 -12.80 12.94 5.01
N TYR A 76 -12.05 12.21 5.84
CA TYR A 76 -12.02 12.45 7.28
C TYR A 76 -11.38 13.82 7.61
N ILE A 77 -10.29 14.18 6.93
CA ILE A 77 -9.63 15.48 7.08
C ILE A 77 -10.65 16.60 6.84
N LEU A 78 -11.39 16.53 5.73
CA LEU A 78 -12.40 17.53 5.36
C LEU A 78 -13.55 17.58 6.37
N LYS A 79 -14.10 16.42 6.75
CA LYS A 79 -15.25 16.34 7.65
C LYS A 79 -14.95 16.78 9.08
N ALA A 80 -13.77 16.45 9.60
CA ALA A 80 -13.40 16.61 11.01
C ALA A 80 -12.36 17.72 11.26
N ASN A 81 -12.02 18.51 10.22
CA ASN A 81 -10.95 19.49 10.22
C ASN A 81 -9.68 18.92 10.90
N ALA A 82 -9.21 17.79 10.37
CA ALA A 82 -8.24 16.93 11.04
C ALA A 82 -6.82 16.99 10.42
N ALA A 83 -6.58 17.86 9.45
CA ALA A 83 -5.32 17.91 8.70
C ALA A 83 -4.08 17.92 9.59
N HIS A 84 -4.07 18.77 10.63
CA HIS A 84 -2.96 18.92 11.58
C HIS A 84 -3.08 18.04 12.83
N LYS A 85 -4.13 17.23 12.94
CA LYS A 85 -4.27 16.29 14.06
C LYS A 85 -3.34 15.10 13.82
N LEU A 86 -2.84 14.54 14.92
CA LEU A 86 -2.02 13.33 14.89
C LEU A 86 -2.90 12.12 14.53
N LEU A 87 -2.54 11.42 13.45
CA LEU A 87 -3.04 10.09 13.13
C LEU A 87 -2.20 9.03 13.85
N PHE A 88 -0.89 9.26 13.95
CA PHE A 88 0.08 8.49 14.75
C PHE A 88 0.89 9.44 15.63
N LYS A 89 1.68 8.88 16.55
CA LYS A 89 2.43 9.62 17.58
C LYS A 89 3.14 10.87 17.03
N ASP A 90 3.80 10.74 15.88
CA ASP A 90 4.59 11.81 15.26
C ASP A 90 4.16 12.12 13.81
N MET A 91 2.94 11.73 13.43
CA MET A 91 2.46 11.94 12.06
C MET A 91 1.03 12.45 12.01
N THR A 92 0.87 13.61 11.35
CA THR A 92 -0.44 14.21 11.10
C THR A 92 -1.18 13.49 9.99
N PHE A 93 -2.51 13.64 9.94
CA PHE A 93 -3.31 13.11 8.82
C PHE A 93 -2.82 13.63 7.46
N SER A 94 -2.50 14.93 7.37
CA SER A 94 -2.03 15.52 6.11
C SER A 94 -0.68 14.94 5.68
N ASN A 95 0.28 14.84 6.61
CA ASN A 95 1.60 14.30 6.29
C ASN A 95 1.52 12.82 5.90
N TYR A 96 0.67 12.05 6.59
CA TYR A 96 0.42 10.66 6.25
C TYR A 96 -0.18 10.51 4.84
N LEU A 97 -1.18 11.32 4.50
CA LEU A 97 -1.82 11.28 3.18
C LEU A 97 -0.84 11.64 2.06
N THR A 98 -0.03 12.68 2.25
CA THR A 98 1.03 13.07 1.31
C THR A 98 1.99 11.90 1.09
N HIS A 99 2.50 11.34 2.18
CA HIS A 99 3.42 10.22 2.10
C HIS A 99 2.79 9.00 1.43
N MET A 100 1.53 8.69 1.73
CA MET A 100 0.83 7.56 1.11
C MET A 100 0.64 7.75 -0.41
N ARG A 101 0.39 8.98 -0.88
CA ARG A 101 0.28 9.31 -2.31
C ARG A 101 1.61 9.15 -3.03
N GLU A 102 2.69 9.66 -2.46
CA GLU A 102 4.05 9.51 -3.00
C GLU A 102 4.38 8.03 -3.16
N THR A 103 4.17 7.28 -2.08
CA THR A 103 4.53 5.87 -2.03
C THR A 103 3.63 5.00 -2.93
N HIS A 104 2.34 5.36 -3.10
CA HIS A 104 1.46 4.73 -4.09
C HIS A 104 1.98 4.97 -5.51
N HIS A 105 2.35 6.20 -5.85
CA HIS A 105 2.85 6.54 -7.17
C HIS A 105 4.12 5.75 -7.51
N GLU A 106 5.02 5.61 -6.54
CA GLU A 106 6.27 4.88 -6.70
C GLU A 106 6.07 3.37 -6.81
N ASN A 107 5.21 2.79 -5.97
CA ASN A 107 5.21 1.33 -5.72
C ASN A 107 3.94 0.60 -6.18
N LEU A 108 2.89 1.33 -6.60
CA LEU A 108 1.60 0.79 -7.02
C LEU A 108 1.06 1.48 -8.28
N SER A 109 1.90 2.17 -9.06
CA SER A 109 1.45 2.77 -10.32
C SER A 109 1.28 1.73 -11.42
N ASP A 110 0.40 2.04 -12.37
CA ASP A 110 0.22 1.21 -13.57
C ASP A 110 1.51 1.07 -14.37
N SER A 111 2.32 2.14 -14.43
CA SER A 111 3.63 2.11 -15.10
C SER A 111 4.60 1.11 -14.45
N LEU A 112 4.52 0.93 -13.13
CA LEU A 112 5.33 -0.06 -12.42
C LEU A 112 4.84 -1.47 -12.75
N TYR A 113 3.52 -1.67 -12.76
CA TYR A 113 2.93 -2.96 -13.12
C TYR A 113 3.29 -3.37 -14.55
N GLU A 114 3.17 -2.46 -15.51
CA GLU A 114 3.55 -2.70 -16.90
C GLU A 114 5.03 -3.07 -17.03
N ARG A 115 5.91 -2.42 -16.25
CA ARG A 115 7.32 -2.84 -16.20
C ARG A 115 7.46 -4.24 -15.62
N LEU A 116 6.78 -4.56 -14.52
CA LEU A 116 6.82 -5.88 -13.89
C LEU A 116 6.32 -6.99 -14.82
N SER A 117 5.21 -6.77 -15.53
CA SER A 117 4.62 -7.75 -16.45
C SER A 117 5.48 -7.99 -17.69
N ASN A 118 6.35 -7.04 -18.04
CA ASN A 118 7.29 -7.16 -19.16
C ASN A 118 8.64 -7.78 -18.74
N LEU A 119 8.90 -7.97 -17.45
CA LEU A 119 10.12 -8.61 -16.96
C LEU A 119 9.99 -10.13 -17.02
N GLU A 120 11.07 -10.80 -17.42
CA GLU A 120 11.21 -12.25 -17.23
C GLU A 120 11.47 -12.56 -15.75
N LEU A 121 10.38 -12.66 -14.99
CA LEU A 121 10.40 -12.99 -13.57
C LEU A 121 10.56 -14.50 -13.38
N THR A 122 11.54 -14.90 -12.57
CA THR A 122 11.60 -16.28 -12.08
C THR A 122 10.43 -16.54 -11.13
N LYS A 123 9.98 -17.79 -11.02
CA LYS A 123 8.94 -18.20 -10.05
C LYS A 123 9.22 -17.70 -8.62
N SER A 124 10.49 -17.72 -8.20
CA SER A 124 10.89 -17.21 -6.88
C SER A 124 10.69 -15.70 -6.76
N ASN A 125 10.97 -14.94 -7.81
CA ASN A 125 10.75 -13.49 -7.82
C ASN A 125 9.25 -13.18 -7.75
N THR A 126 8.43 -13.87 -8.55
CA THR A 126 6.97 -13.69 -8.57
C THR A 126 6.36 -13.95 -7.19
N VAL A 127 6.68 -15.10 -6.57
CA VAL A 127 6.19 -15.43 -5.22
C VAL A 127 6.62 -14.39 -4.18
N PHE A 128 7.85 -13.89 -4.29
CA PHE A 128 8.34 -12.87 -3.37
C PHE A 128 7.58 -11.54 -3.54
N ILE A 129 7.37 -11.08 -4.77
CA ILE A 129 6.65 -9.84 -5.07
C ILE A 129 5.21 -9.95 -4.57
N ILE A 130 4.52 -11.07 -4.83
CA ILE A 130 3.18 -11.34 -4.32
C ILE A 130 3.14 -11.21 -2.80
N LYS A 131 4.08 -11.85 -2.07
CA LYS A 131 4.15 -11.74 -0.59
C LYS A 131 4.38 -10.31 -0.11
N SER A 132 5.18 -9.52 -0.84
CA SER A 132 5.37 -8.11 -0.53
C SER A 132 4.06 -7.33 -0.68
N LEU A 133 3.30 -7.58 -1.75
CA LEU A 133 2.00 -6.96 -1.99
C LEU A 133 0.95 -7.42 -0.95
N GLU A 134 0.93 -8.69 -0.55
CA GLU A 134 0.05 -9.20 0.52
C GLU A 134 0.30 -8.48 1.85
N TYR A 135 1.57 -8.23 2.17
CA TYR A 135 1.94 -7.51 3.39
C TYR A 135 1.53 -6.04 3.33
N GLN A 136 1.74 -5.37 2.18
CA GLN A 136 1.23 -4.01 1.94
C GLN A 136 -0.29 -3.96 2.06
N PHE A 137 -1.00 -4.92 1.47
CA PHE A 137 -2.45 -5.04 1.53
C PHE A 137 -2.94 -5.16 2.99
N SER A 138 -2.29 -6.01 3.79
CA SER A 138 -2.63 -6.18 5.21
C SER A 138 -2.43 -4.89 6.00
N ALA A 139 -1.33 -4.17 5.77
CA ALA A 139 -1.08 -2.87 6.40
C ALA A 139 -2.15 -1.85 6.01
N LEU A 140 -2.48 -1.73 4.72
CA LEU A 140 -3.53 -0.85 4.22
C LEU A 140 -4.90 -1.17 4.83
N LEU A 141 -5.23 -2.46 5.00
CA LEU A 141 -6.49 -2.88 5.61
C LEU A 141 -6.60 -2.42 7.07
N GLN A 142 -5.50 -2.43 7.83
CA GLN A 142 -5.49 -1.91 9.20
C GLN A 142 -5.80 -0.41 9.24
N ILE A 143 -5.25 0.35 8.29
CA ILE A 143 -5.53 1.78 8.16
C ILE A 143 -6.99 2.01 7.76
N LYS A 144 -7.51 1.25 6.80
CA LYS A 144 -8.93 1.31 6.40
C LYS A 144 -9.85 1.12 7.60
N ASN A 145 -9.61 0.08 8.40
CA ASN A 145 -10.41 -0.20 9.60
C ASN A 145 -10.31 0.95 10.62
N LYS A 146 -9.11 1.52 10.81
CA LYS A 146 -8.92 2.69 11.68
C LYS A 146 -9.71 3.90 11.20
N MET A 147 -9.70 4.18 9.89
CA MET A 147 -10.44 5.29 9.30
C MET A 147 -11.95 5.10 9.42
N GLN A 148 -12.45 3.89 9.22
CA GLN A 148 -13.86 3.56 9.43
C GLN A 148 -14.28 3.81 10.89
N LEU A 149 -13.47 3.35 11.85
CA LEU A 149 -13.73 3.59 13.27
C LEU A 149 -13.75 5.09 13.61
N LEU A 150 -12.76 5.85 13.13
CA LEU A 150 -12.68 7.30 13.34
C LEU A 150 -13.92 8.03 12.78
N ASN A 151 -14.37 7.65 11.58
CA ASN A 151 -15.58 8.21 10.97
C ASN A 151 -16.84 7.89 11.79
N LEU A 152 -16.98 6.66 12.31
CA LEU A 152 -18.10 6.26 13.16
C LEU A 152 -18.12 7.04 14.47
N LEU A 153 -16.97 7.16 15.15
CA LEU A 153 -16.85 7.90 16.40
C LEU A 153 -17.15 9.38 16.20
N TYR A 154 -16.67 9.97 15.11
CA TYR A 154 -16.95 11.36 14.77
C TYR A 154 -18.45 11.60 14.54
N SER A 155 -19.09 10.74 13.74
CA SER A 155 -20.53 10.81 13.47
C SER A 155 -21.36 10.70 14.75
N ARG A 156 -20.99 9.77 15.64
CA ARG A 156 -21.64 9.61 16.96
C ARG A 156 -21.49 10.84 17.83
N LYS A 157 -20.30 11.46 17.87
CA LYS A 157 -20.05 12.69 18.63
C LYS A 157 -20.96 13.85 18.17
N ILE A 158 -21.12 14.02 16.85
CA ILE A 158 -22.00 15.04 16.29
C ILE A 158 -23.46 14.79 16.71
N ALA A 159 -23.93 13.55 16.60
CA ALA A 159 -25.31 13.19 16.95
C ALA A 159 -25.62 13.48 18.43
N LEU A 160 -24.70 13.12 19.35
CA LEU A 160 -24.84 13.39 20.77
C LEU A 160 -24.89 14.89 21.08
N THR A 161 -24.02 15.67 20.43
CA THR A 161 -23.98 17.13 20.61
C THR A 161 -25.28 17.79 20.14
N LYS A 162 -25.83 17.32 19.01
CA LYS A 162 -27.12 17.81 18.48
C LYS A 162 -28.28 17.52 19.44
N ASN A 163 -28.35 16.32 19.99
CA ASN A 163 -29.41 15.92 20.93
C ASN A 163 -29.34 16.71 22.25
N GLN A 164 -28.14 17.02 22.74
CA GLN A 164 -27.97 17.86 23.92
C GLN A 164 -28.48 19.29 23.70
N ASN A 165 -28.15 19.89 22.55
CA ASN A 165 -28.63 21.23 22.22
C ASN A 165 -30.16 21.29 22.04
N LEU A 166 -30.78 20.22 21.53
CA LEU A 166 -32.24 20.12 21.42
C LEU A 166 -32.95 19.93 22.76
N ALA A 167 -32.27 19.38 23.78
CA ALA A 167 -32.84 19.19 25.11
C ALA A 167 -32.75 20.44 26.01
N LEU A 168 -32.01 21.47 25.57
CA LEU A 168 -31.79 22.73 26.30
C LEU A 168 -32.66 23.88 25.76
N HIS A 169 -33.52 23.62 24.78
CA HIS A 169 -34.49 24.54 24.19
C HIS A 169 -35.90 23.99 24.34
#